data_AF-A0A975YE14-F1
#
_entry.id   AF-A0A975YE14-F1
#
_cell.length_a   1.000
_cell.length_b   1.000
_cell.length_c   1.000
_cell.angle_alpha   90.00
_cell.angle_beta   90.00
_cell.angle_gamma   90.00
#
_symmetry.space_group_name_H-M   'P 1'
#
loop_
_entity.id
_entity.type
_entity.pdbx_description
1 polymer ?
#
loop_
_entity_poly.entity_id
_entity_poly.type
_entity_poly.pdbx_seq_one_letter_code
_entity_poly.pdbx_strand_id
1 'polypeptide(L)' 'MLHASELVVYDGREEVARHERLIARGATRLELDHYLKALIRKPGALPGATALDQARAAGRFTPIHAPGGKPL' A
#
# COMPACT_ATOMS: atom_id res chain seq x y z
N MET A 1 26.06 -1.21 16.19
CA MET A 1 24.63 -0.84 16.33
C MET A 1 23.91 -1.26 15.06
N LEU A 2 22.78 -1.96 15.17
CA LEU A 2 22.00 -2.44 14.03
C LEU A 2 20.71 -1.61 13.97
N HIS A 3 20.63 -0.64 13.06
CA HIS A 3 19.40 0.09 12.81
C HIS A 3 18.75 -0.51 11.57
N ALA A 4 17.67 -1.28 11.75
CA ALA A 4 16.81 -1.64 10.63
C ALA A 4 16.10 -0.37 10.17
N SER A 5 16.57 0.21 9.07
CA SER A 5 16.03 1.43 8.47
C SER A 5 14.73 1.19 7.71
N GLU A 6 14.34 -0.07 7.54
CA GLU A 6 13.25 -0.49 6.67
C GLU A 6 12.52 -1.72 7.21
N LEU A 7 11.24 -1.80 6.86
CA LEU A 7 10.38 -2.96 7.03
C LEU A 7 10.03 -3.50 5.65
N VAL A 8 10.39 -4.76 5.39
CA VAL A 8 10.08 -5.44 4.12
C VAL A 8 9.08 -6.55 4.39
N VAL A 9 7.99 -6.59 3.62
CA VAL A 9 6.93 -7.59 3.72
C VAL A 9 7.05 -8.55 2.54
N TYR A 10 7.01 -9.85 2.83
CA TYR A 10 7.08 -10.90 1.82
C TYR A 10 5.79 -11.74 1.79
N ASP A 11 5.37 -12.12 0.59
CA ASP A 11 4.44 -13.23 0.35
C ASP A 11 5.24 -14.43 -0.19
N GLY A 12 5.55 -15.38 0.69
CA GLY A 12 6.49 -16.45 0.40
C GLY A 12 7.90 -15.93 0.12
N ARG A 13 8.30 -15.90 -1.16
CA ARG A 13 9.62 -15.40 -1.62
C ARG A 13 9.53 -14.06 -2.37
N GLU A 14 8.34 -13.55 -2.61
CA GLU A 14 8.11 -12.30 -3.33
C GLU A 14 8.06 -11.14 -2.33
N GLU A 15 8.86 -10.10 -2.56
CA GLU A 15 8.74 -8.83 -1.83
C GLU A 15 7.48 -8.10 -2.30
N VAL A 16 6.52 -7.90 -1.39
CA VAL A 16 5.23 -7.29 -1.71
C VAL A 16 5.05 -5.88 -1.13
N ALA A 17 5.94 -5.45 -0.22
CA ALA A 17 6.03 -4.08 0.24
C ALA A 17 7.37 -3.79 0.93
N ARG A 18 7.79 -2.53 0.87
CA ARG A 18 8.94 -1.99 1.59
C ARG A 18 8.60 -0.62 2.14
N HIS A 19 8.81 -0.42 3.43
CA HIS A 19 8.51 0.82 4.12
C HIS A 19 9.74 1.34 4.85
N GLU A 20 10.00 2.64 4.76
CA GLU A 20 10.98 3.29 5.62
C GLU A 20 10.54 3.25 7.08
N ARG A 21 11.50 3.11 7.99
CA ARG A 21 11.24 3.26 9.42
C ARG A 21 11.03 4.75 9.72
N LEU A 22 9.80 5.10 10.10
CA LEU A 22 9.50 6.46 10.55
C LEU A 22 10.14 6.70 11.93
N ILE A 23 11.01 7.71 12.02
CA ILE A 23 11.81 7.99 13.21
C ILE A 23 11.05 8.83 14.24
N ALA A 24 10.06 9.61 13.80
CA ALA A 24 9.27 10.48 14.67
C ALA A 24 8.22 9.67 15.45
N ARG A 25 8.08 9.97 16.76
CA ARG A 25 7.04 9.34 17.60
C ARG A 25 5.65 9.69 17.07
N GLY A 26 4.81 8.68 16.90
CA GLY A 26 3.45 8.84 16.37
C GLY A 26 3.37 9.08 14.87
N ALA A 27 4.50 9.08 14.15
CA ALA A 27 4.47 9.17 12.70
C ALA A 27 3.79 7.92 12.11
N THR A 28 2.91 8.17 11.13
CA THR A 28 2.17 7.14 10.42
C THR A 28 2.34 7.38 8.93
N ARG A 29 2.60 6.31 8.18
CA ARG A 29 2.57 6.32 6.73
C ARG A 29 1.67 5.20 6.27
N LEU A 30 0.70 5.55 5.42
CA LEU A 30 -0.24 4.60 4.83
C LEU A 30 0.04 4.51 3.33
N GLU A 31 0.33 3.30 2.86
CA GLU A 31 0.44 3.01 1.44
C GLU A 31 -0.80 2.22 1.02
N LEU A 32 -1.75 2.94 0.44
CA LEU A 32 -3.07 2.39 0.12
C LEU A 32 -3.00 1.16 -0.78
N ASP A 33 -2.03 1.14 -1.70
CA ASP A 33 -1.72 0.03 -2.62
C ASP A 33 -1.61 -1.32 -1.89
N HIS A 34 -0.99 -1.32 -0.70
CA HIS A 34 -0.77 -2.53 0.10
C HIS A 34 -2.07 -3.13 0.66
N TYR A 35 -3.10 -2.29 0.88
CA TYR A 35 -4.33 -2.69 1.53
C TYR A 35 -5.46 -3.03 0.56
N LEU A 36 -5.32 -2.73 -0.74
CA LEU A 36 -6.41 -2.89 -1.70
C LEU A 36 -6.93 -4.33 -1.78
N LYS A 37 -6.04 -5.33 -1.81
CA LYS A 37 -6.43 -6.75 -1.84
C LYS A 37 -7.26 -7.15 -0.62
N ALA A 38 -6.94 -6.62 0.56
CA ALA A 38 -7.68 -6.88 1.79
C ALA A 38 -9.02 -6.13 1.81
N LEU A 39 -9.02 -4.87 1.39
CA LEU A 39 -10.22 -4.02 1.36
C LEU A 39 -11.25 -4.53 0.35
N ILE A 40 -10.85 -5.08 -0.80
CA ILE A 40 -11.77 -5.66 -1.80
C ILE A 40 -12.59 -6.82 -1.23
N ARG A 41 -12.01 -7.61 -0.32
CA ARG A 41 -12.72 -8.72 0.33
C ARG A 41 -13.79 -8.24 1.32
N LYS A 42 -13.75 -6.98 1.74
CA LYS A 42 -14.69 -6.40 2.70
C LYS A 42 -15.81 -5.67 1.95
N PRO A 43 -17.07 -6.16 2.01
CA PRO A 43 -18.20 -5.49 1.38
C PRO A 43 -18.31 -4.02 1.82
N GLY A 44 -18.45 -3.11 0.86
CA GLY A 44 -18.61 -1.68 1.11
C GLY A 44 -17.33 -0.91 1.48
N ALA A 45 -16.14 -1.53 1.46
CA ALA A 45 -14.91 -0.86 1.86
C ALA A 45 -14.36 0.17 0.86
N LEU A 46 -14.71 0.04 -0.43
CA LEU A 46 -14.17 0.86 -1.51
C LEU A 46 -15.17 1.84 -2.17
N PRO A 47 -16.48 1.55 -2.28
CA PRO A 47 -17.42 2.51 -2.86
C PRO A 47 -17.38 3.87 -2.15
N GLY A 48 -17.14 4.94 -2.91
CA GLY A 48 -17.08 6.32 -2.39
C GLY A 48 -15.82 6.65 -1.57
N ALA A 49 -14.79 5.81 -1.58
CA ALA A 49 -13.56 6.05 -0.83
C ALA A 49 -12.73 7.19 -1.46
N THR A 50 -12.84 8.41 -0.92
CA THR A 50 -12.09 9.58 -1.38
C THR A 50 -10.58 9.36 -1.45
N ALA A 51 -10.02 8.62 -0.48
CA ALA A 51 -8.59 8.30 -0.46
C ALA A 51 -8.17 7.43 -1.67
N LEU A 52 -9.05 6.54 -2.13
CA LEU A 52 -8.82 5.71 -3.31
C LEU A 52 -8.82 6.55 -4.59
N ASP A 53 -9.79 7.44 -4.72
CA ASP A 53 -9.91 8.32 -5.89
C ASP A 53 -8.72 9.28 -5.98
N GLN A 54 -8.29 9.85 -4.84
CA GLN A 54 -7.08 10.68 -4.77
C GLN A 54 -5.80 9.89 -5.10
N ALA A 55 -5.71 8.62 -4.69
CA ALA A 55 -4.56 7.78 -5.02
C ALA A 55 -4.49 7.44 -6.51
N ARG A 56 -5.65 7.16 -7.14
CA ARG A 56 -5.78 6.98 -8.60
C ARG A 56 -5.36 8.21 -9.37
N ALA A 57 -5.92 9.37 -9.01
CA ALA A 57 -5.62 10.63 -9.69
C ALA A 57 -4.14 11.03 -9.60
N ALA A 58 -3.49 10.65 -8.49
CA ALA A 58 -2.06 10.92 -8.28
C ALA A 58 -1.13 9.86 -8.88
N GLY A 59 -1.65 8.80 -9.53
CA GLY A 59 -0.83 7.73 -10.12
C GLY A 59 0.05 6.98 -9.12
N ARG A 60 -0.37 6.89 -7.85
CA ARG A 60 0.46 6.36 -6.74
C ARG A 60 0.45 4.84 -6.59
N PHE A 61 -0.23 4.14 -7.48
CA PHE A 61 -0.30 2.68 -7.43
C PHE A 61 0.88 2.04 -8.13
N THR A 62 1.29 0.89 -7.59
CA THR A 62 2.27 0.04 -8.26
C THR A 62 1.65 -0.48 -9.58
N PRO A 63 2.46 -0.94 -10.54
CA PRO A 63 1.95 -1.48 -11.81
C PRO A 63 0.92 -2.60 -11.64
N ILE A 64 0.97 -3.29 -10.49
CA ILE A 64 0.03 -4.32 -10.07
C ILE A 64 -1.40 -3.76 -9.91
N HIS A 65 -1.55 -2.53 -9.41
CA HIS A 65 -2.86 -1.91 -9.17
C HIS A 65 -3.11 -0.66 -10.03
N ALA A 66 -2.25 -0.39 -11.01
CA ALA A 66 -2.38 0.74 -11.93
C ALA A 66 -3.54 0.50 -12.94
N PRO A 67 -4.24 1.56 -13.39
CA PRO A 67 -5.26 1.43 -14.41
C PRO A 67 -4.63 0.94 -15.73
N GLY A 68 -4.91 -0.31 -16.11
CA GLY A 68 -4.40 -0.95 -17.34
C GLY A 68 -3.29 -2.00 -17.14
N GLY A 69 -2.77 -2.19 -15.92
CA GLY A 69 -1.87 -3.29 -15.57
C GLY A 69 -2.47 -4.12 -14.44
N LYS A 70 -2.83 -5.38 -14.68
CA LYS A 70 -3.35 -6.28 -13.63
C LYS A 70 -2.23 -6.70 -12.66
N PRO A 71 -2.48 -7.07 -11.38
CA PRO A 71 -3.76 -7.45 -10.75
C PRO A 71 -4.38 -6.49 -9.71
N LEU A 72 -5.53 -5.92 -10.10
CA LEU A 72 -6.84 -6.18 -9.49
C LEU A 72 -7.70 -7.00 -10.46
#